data_AF-A0A0J6D1S1-F1
#
_entry.id   AF-A0A0J6D1S1-F1
#
_cell.length_a   1.000
_cell.length_b   1.000
_cell.length_c   1.000
_cell.angle_alpha   90.00
_cell.angle_beta   90.00
_cell.angle_gamma   90.00
#
_symmetry.space_group_name_H-M   'P 1'
#
loop_
_entity.id
_entity.type
_entity.pdbx_description
1 polymer ?
#
loop_
_entity_poly.entity_id
_entity_poly.type
_entity_poly.pdbx_seq_one_letter_code
_entity_poly.pdbx_strand_id
1 'polypeptide(L)'
;MYQLIPLLGLLLILVALITLFLKSDELEPYLLVKLIGYTILGGFTFEWNDWKLPLGFLIFLLFSRNIRINANVKKRAAYIGLLVYLLSTLIPFVETTIFEWPREIELQNTNFYNGSLVEEWENVHNEFSDLEHGVKIKHFKLMMNDEGDLQDIQMDMEENGHPQNIHYRIRLSENDKKLIVKRQKVERVQYYQNGEPPYMQASFFLAQLDLIKKPMLNHKGINSYTLRSDGQRIGFGITDGVNYRIDTAGKHKLEKSELPVNAIIVDVCGSNCSVYEHFLFDVRSSNGVSKSAVLDVASKDSPEVRQWFKEHTGDAIGYEENGEHVLITDGKKKKVTDEEYNRALKETPLIDYQQNENMWQVTVKNPYGEAPHVMRFTLEDQEREVMEVLFE
;
A
#
# COMPACT_ATOMS: atom_id res chain seq x y z
N MET A 1 12.11 -16.81 23.92
CA MET A 1 13.56 -16.55 24.07
C MET A 1 13.87 -15.36 24.99
N TYR A 2 13.12 -14.25 24.91
CA TYR A 2 13.34 -13.02 25.70
C TYR A 2 13.29 -13.16 27.25
N GLN A 3 12.60 -14.16 27.81
CA GLN A 3 12.53 -14.33 29.28
C GLN A 3 13.72 -15.09 29.89
N LEU A 4 14.54 -15.79 29.09
CA LEU A 4 15.65 -16.61 29.59
C LEU A 4 16.91 -15.78 29.92
N ILE A 5 17.15 -14.73 29.14
CA ILE A 5 18.30 -13.82 29.28
C ILE A 5 18.33 -13.12 30.65
N PRO A 6 17.24 -12.47 31.12
CA PRO A 6 17.26 -11.82 32.44
C PRO A 6 17.41 -12.82 33.59
N LEU A 7 16.87 -14.04 33.43
CA LEU A 7 16.93 -15.09 34.45
C LEU A 7 18.35 -15.67 34.57
N LEU A 8 19.04 -15.86 33.44
CA LEU A 8 20.46 -16.23 33.41
C LEU A 8 21.34 -15.13 34.02
N GLY A 9 21.06 -13.86 33.70
CA GLY A 9 21.77 -12.72 34.27
C GLY A 9 21.66 -12.67 35.79
N LEU A 10 20.45 -12.89 36.33
CA LEU A 10 20.22 -12.94 37.78
C LEU A 10 20.96 -14.10 38.45
N LEU A 11 21.00 -15.28 37.82
CA LEU A 11 21.76 -16.43 38.30
C LEU A 11 23.27 -16.12 38.37
N LEU A 12 23.83 -15.49 37.32
CA LEU A 12 25.24 -15.09 37.30
C LEU A 12 25.59 -14.09 38.41
N ILE A 13 24.72 -13.11 38.66
CA ILE A 13 24.88 -12.16 39.78
C ILE A 13 24.86 -12.90 41.12
N LEU A 14 23.93 -13.84 41.33
CA LEU A 14 23.85 -14.62 42.57
C LEU A 14 25.13 -15.46 42.79
N VAL A 15 25.61 -16.15 41.75
CA VAL A 15 26.86 -16.91 41.82
C VAL A 15 28.03 -15.98 42.16
N ALA A 16 28.13 -14.83 41.49
CA ALA A 16 29.19 -13.87 41.77
C ALA A 16 29.16 -13.38 43.23
N LEU A 17 27.97 -13.06 43.77
CA LEU A 17 27.81 -12.65 45.17
C LEU A 17 28.19 -13.76 46.16
N ILE A 18 27.81 -15.01 45.89
CA ILE A 18 28.19 -16.16 46.72
C ILE A 18 29.71 -16.35 46.69
N THR A 19 30.35 -16.27 45.52
CA THR A 19 31.82 -16.40 45.43
C THR A 19 32.55 -15.27 46.17
N LEU A 20 31.99 -14.05 46.18
CA LEU A 20 32.51 -12.94 46.95
C LEU A 20 32.35 -13.16 48.45
N PHE A 21 31.19 -13.67 48.88
CA PHE A 21 30.95 -14.04 50.27
C PHE A 21 31.91 -15.13 50.76
N LEU A 22 32.18 -16.16 49.95
CA LEU A 22 33.11 -17.24 50.31
C LEU A 22 34.58 -16.79 50.37
N LYS A 23 34.93 -15.67 49.71
CA LYS A 23 36.28 -15.09 49.69
C LYS A 23 36.51 -14.02 50.76
N SER A 24 35.58 -13.81 51.69
CA SER A 24 35.77 -12.83 52.76
C SER A 24 36.63 -13.39 53.88
N ASP A 25 37.73 -12.70 54.19
CA ASP A 25 38.69 -13.12 55.22
C ASP A 25 38.22 -12.74 56.64
N GLU A 26 37.29 -11.80 56.78
CA GLU A 26 36.86 -11.25 58.08
C GLU A 26 35.39 -11.58 58.38
N LEU A 27 35.13 -12.08 59.59
CA LEU A 27 33.78 -12.32 60.10
C LEU A 27 33.04 -11.00 60.29
N GLU A 28 32.06 -10.74 59.41
CA GLU A 28 31.24 -9.53 59.46
C GLU A 28 29.74 -9.89 59.53
N PRO A 29 28.98 -9.35 60.51
CA PRO A 29 27.54 -9.56 60.57
C PRO A 29 26.84 -9.08 59.30
N TYR A 30 25.95 -9.92 58.78
CA TYR A 30 25.11 -9.66 57.61
C TYR A 30 25.89 -9.32 56.33
N LEU A 31 27.09 -9.89 56.15
CA LEU A 31 27.95 -9.60 55.01
C LEU A 31 27.23 -9.78 53.66
N LEU A 32 26.50 -10.89 53.46
CA LEU A 32 25.77 -11.14 52.21
C LEU A 32 24.77 -10.02 51.87
N VAL A 33 24.00 -9.56 52.86
CA VAL A 33 23.06 -8.44 52.70
C VAL A 33 23.79 -7.16 52.34
N LYS A 34 24.95 -6.90 52.97
CA LYS A 34 25.80 -5.76 52.62
C LYS A 34 26.31 -5.86 51.19
N LEU A 35 26.75 -7.03 50.73
CA LEU A 35 27.20 -7.23 49.35
C LEU A 35 26.07 -6.96 48.35
N ILE A 36 24.86 -7.46 48.62
CA ILE A 36 23.67 -7.13 47.83
C ILE A 36 23.46 -5.61 47.80
N GLY A 37 23.52 -4.94 48.96
CA GLY A 37 23.40 -3.49 49.04
C GLY A 37 24.46 -2.72 48.22
N TYR A 38 25.72 -3.14 48.26
CA TYR A 38 26.79 -2.55 47.43
C TYR A 38 26.58 -2.82 45.94
N THR A 39 26.06 -3.98 45.55
CA THR A 39 25.73 -4.28 44.15
C THR A 39 24.54 -3.46 43.66
N ILE A 40 23.47 -3.32 44.46
CA ILE A 40 22.34 -2.43 44.15
C ILE A 40 22.86 -0.99 44.02
N LEU A 41 23.69 -0.53 44.96
CA LEU A 41 24.29 0.81 44.91
C LEU A 41 25.12 1.01 43.65
N GLY A 42 25.95 0.04 43.26
CA GLY A 42 26.77 0.14 42.05
C GLY A 42 25.95 0.15 40.76
N GLY A 43 24.81 -0.55 40.72
CA GLY A 43 23.92 -0.61 39.57
C GLY A 43 22.84 0.48 39.54
N PHE A 44 22.73 1.28 40.59
CA PHE A 44 21.67 2.28 40.70
C PHE A 44 21.89 3.43 39.71
N THR A 45 20.85 3.68 38.93
CA THR A 45 20.79 4.71 37.90
C THR A 45 19.89 5.86 38.29
N PHE A 46 20.26 7.03 37.83
CA PHE A 46 19.39 8.20 37.83
C PHE A 46 19.09 8.56 36.38
N GLU A 47 17.80 8.63 36.03
CA GLU A 47 17.35 8.98 34.68
C GLU A 47 16.90 10.44 34.67
N TRP A 48 17.50 11.25 33.80
CA TRP A 48 17.09 12.62 33.55
C TRP A 48 16.98 12.85 32.04
N ASN A 49 15.75 12.99 31.55
CA ASN A 49 15.43 12.97 30.11
C ASN A 49 16.01 11.68 29.48
N ASP A 50 16.75 11.79 28.38
CA ASP A 50 17.38 10.66 27.69
C ASP A 50 18.72 10.22 28.31
N TRP A 51 19.16 10.85 29.40
CA TRP A 51 20.46 10.59 30.01
C TRP A 51 20.32 9.68 31.23
N LYS A 52 20.98 8.52 31.18
CA LYS A 52 21.12 7.60 32.32
C LYS A 52 22.49 7.82 32.96
N LEU A 53 22.50 8.22 34.24
CA LEU A 53 23.73 8.46 35.00
C LEU A 53 23.90 7.36 36.07
N PRO A 54 25.11 6.81 36.27
CA PRO A 54 25.39 5.80 37.29
C PRO A 54 25.54 6.45 38.67
N LEU A 55 24.50 7.14 39.14
CA LEU A 55 24.54 7.97 40.35
C LEU A 55 24.91 7.15 41.59
N GLY A 56 24.43 5.92 41.70
CA GLY A 56 24.76 5.09 42.86
C GLY A 56 26.22 4.69 42.91
N PHE A 57 26.85 4.46 41.75
CA PHE A 57 28.29 4.23 41.69
C PHE A 57 29.09 5.49 42.04
N LEU A 58 28.63 6.68 41.63
CA LEU A 58 29.24 7.95 42.03
C LEU A 58 29.16 8.16 43.55
N ILE A 59 28.01 7.87 44.16
CA ILE A 59 27.83 7.88 45.63
C ILE A 59 28.80 6.88 46.26
N PHE A 60 28.89 5.67 45.73
CA PHE A 60 29.85 4.68 46.21
C PHE A 60 31.29 5.21 46.17
N LEU A 61 31.73 5.85 45.08
CA LEU A 61 33.08 6.42 44.98
C LEU A 61 33.36 7.46 46.08
N LEU A 62 32.39 8.34 46.36
CA LEU A 62 32.49 9.37 47.40
C LEU A 62 32.66 8.76 48.80
N PHE A 63 31.92 7.69 49.13
CA PHE A 63 31.93 7.07 50.46
C PHE A 63 32.88 5.87 50.61
N SER A 64 33.46 5.37 49.51
CA SER A 64 34.32 4.17 49.49
C SER A 64 35.58 4.26 50.37
N ARG A 65 36.04 5.48 50.67
CA ARG A 65 37.22 5.74 51.52
C ARG A 65 37.03 5.34 52.98
N ASN A 66 35.78 5.23 53.45
CA ASN A 66 35.46 4.93 54.85
C ASN A 66 35.25 3.42 55.12
N ILE A 67 35.40 2.56 54.11
CA ILE A 67 35.18 1.12 54.25
C ILE A 67 36.45 0.46 54.81
N ARG A 68 36.36 -0.06 56.04
CA ARG A 68 37.49 -0.72 56.74
C ARG A 68 37.44 -2.25 56.66
N ILE A 69 36.31 -2.84 57.05
CA ILE A 69 36.12 -4.30 57.12
C ILE A 69 35.66 -4.85 55.77
N ASN A 70 36.24 -5.96 55.31
CA ASN A 70 35.94 -6.61 54.01
C ASN A 70 35.90 -5.64 52.81
N ALA A 71 36.75 -4.60 52.82
CA ALA A 71 36.69 -3.50 51.86
C ALA A 71 36.83 -3.96 50.40
N ASN A 72 37.71 -4.93 50.14
CA ASN A 72 37.95 -5.46 48.79
C ASN A 72 36.71 -6.16 48.22
N VAL A 73 36.02 -6.96 49.02
CA VAL A 73 34.84 -7.72 48.60
C VAL A 73 33.66 -6.77 48.33
N LYS A 74 33.46 -5.76 49.19
CA LYS A 74 32.43 -4.72 49.02
C LYS A 74 32.68 -3.84 47.79
N LYS A 75 33.94 -3.48 47.53
CA LYS A 75 34.33 -2.75 46.31
C LYS A 75 34.01 -3.57 45.06
N ARG A 76 34.36 -4.86 45.05
CA ARG A 76 34.03 -5.78 43.95
C ARG A 76 32.51 -5.90 43.75
N ALA A 77 31.73 -5.97 44.82
CA ALA A 77 30.27 -5.99 44.73
C ALA A 77 29.70 -4.72 44.07
N ALA A 78 30.24 -3.54 44.39
CA ALA A 78 29.87 -2.29 43.72
C ALA A 78 30.28 -2.25 42.25
N TYR A 79 31.47 -2.77 41.89
CA TYR A 79 31.89 -2.89 40.49
C TYR A 79 31.02 -3.88 39.69
N ILE A 80 30.55 -4.97 40.31
CA ILE A 80 29.56 -5.87 39.68
C ILE A 80 28.26 -5.10 39.38
N GLY A 81 27.79 -4.29 40.33
CA GLY A 81 26.63 -3.42 40.11
C GLY A 81 26.83 -2.48 38.91
N LEU A 82 28.00 -1.82 38.85
CA LEU A 82 28.35 -0.95 37.72
C LEU A 82 28.39 -1.71 36.39
N LEU A 83 28.93 -2.94 36.39
CA LEU A 83 28.96 -3.78 35.19
C LEU A 83 27.54 -4.12 34.73
N VAL A 84 26.63 -4.44 35.65
CA VAL A 84 25.20 -4.67 35.33
C VAL A 84 24.58 -3.43 34.71
N TYR A 85 24.84 -2.24 35.27
CA TYR A 85 24.42 -0.98 34.68
C TYR A 85 24.93 -0.80 33.24
N LEU A 86 26.24 -0.98 33.03
CA LEU A 86 26.85 -0.84 31.70
C LEU A 86 26.23 -1.80 30.69
N LEU A 87 26.06 -3.07 31.07
CA LEU A 87 25.42 -4.08 30.22
C LEU A 87 23.96 -3.70 29.92
N SER A 88 23.20 -3.23 30.91
CA SER A 88 21.80 -2.80 30.70
C SER A 88 21.66 -1.64 29.72
N THR A 89 22.69 -0.80 29.60
CA THR A 89 22.71 0.34 28.66
C THR A 89 23.22 -0.08 27.28
N LEU A 90 24.23 -0.95 27.22
CA LEU A 90 24.85 -1.38 25.96
C LEU A 90 24.04 -2.44 25.21
N ILE A 91 23.38 -3.36 25.90
CA ILE A 91 22.62 -4.46 25.27
C ILE A 91 21.55 -3.92 24.31
N PRO A 92 20.64 -3.00 24.71
CA PRO A 92 19.61 -2.47 23.80
C PRO A 92 20.20 -1.76 22.57
N PHE A 93 21.34 -1.07 22.76
CA PHE A 93 22.06 -0.41 21.66
C PHE A 93 22.61 -1.44 20.67
N VAL A 94 23.24 -2.51 21.16
CA VAL A 94 23.77 -3.59 20.32
C VAL A 94 22.64 -4.35 19.62
N GLU A 95 21.55 -4.68 20.33
CA GLU A 95 20.38 -5.33 19.77
C GLU A 95 19.76 -4.51 18.63
N THR A 96 19.61 -3.19 18.83
CA THR A 96 19.10 -2.29 17.79
C THR A 96 20.07 -2.21 16.62
N THR A 97 21.37 -2.06 16.87
CA THR A 97 22.39 -1.99 15.82
C THR A 97 22.43 -3.26 14.97
N ILE A 98 22.35 -4.45 15.60
CA ILE A 98 22.32 -5.74 14.90
C ILE A 98 21.02 -5.88 14.11
N PHE A 99 19.88 -5.49 14.68
CA PHE A 99 18.60 -5.57 14.01
C PHE A 99 18.53 -4.68 12.75
N GLU A 100 19.07 -3.46 12.84
CA GLU A 100 19.08 -2.44 11.79
C GLU A 100 20.24 -2.58 10.80
N TRP A 101 21.11 -3.57 10.99
CA TRP A 101 22.23 -3.83 10.09
C TRP A 101 21.70 -4.14 8.68
N PRO A 102 22.16 -3.42 7.63
CA PRO A 102 21.72 -3.66 6.27
C PRO A 102 22.08 -5.08 5.80
N ARG A 103 21.15 -5.76 5.16
CA ARG A 103 21.42 -7.04 4.50
C ARG A 103 21.45 -6.89 3.00
N GLU A 104 22.38 -7.59 2.37
CA GLU A 104 22.41 -7.77 0.93
C GLU A 104 21.74 -9.09 0.59
N ILE A 105 20.74 -9.03 -0.28
CA ILE A 105 19.99 -10.20 -0.74
C ILE A 105 20.15 -10.27 -2.26
N GLU A 106 20.49 -11.44 -2.78
CA GLU A 106 20.62 -11.63 -4.23
C GLU A 106 19.25 -11.54 -4.89
N LEU A 107 19.19 -10.82 -6.01
CA LEU A 107 17.99 -10.80 -6.85
C LEU A 107 17.74 -12.18 -7.44
N GLN A 108 16.51 -12.67 -7.36
CA GLN A 108 16.08 -13.90 -8.02
C GLN A 108 16.06 -13.72 -9.54
N ASN A 109 15.70 -12.53 -10.02
CA ASN A 109 15.70 -12.19 -11.43
C ASN A 109 16.08 -10.72 -11.65
N THR A 110 16.94 -10.46 -12.63
CA THR A 110 17.35 -9.10 -13.01
C THR A 110 16.45 -8.48 -14.07
N ASN A 111 15.51 -9.25 -14.64
CA ASN A 111 14.59 -8.79 -15.67
C ASN A 111 13.15 -8.77 -15.14
N PHE A 112 12.52 -7.61 -15.22
CA PHE A 112 11.17 -7.36 -14.75
C PHE A 112 10.11 -8.24 -15.43
N TYR A 113 10.20 -8.45 -16.75
CA TYR A 113 9.16 -9.17 -17.49
C TYR A 113 9.21 -10.69 -17.28
N ASN A 114 10.40 -11.21 -16.98
CA ASN A 114 10.65 -12.64 -16.78
C ASN A 114 10.67 -13.03 -15.29
N GLY A 115 10.74 -12.05 -14.38
CA GLY A 115 10.71 -12.25 -12.95
C GLY A 115 9.33 -12.02 -12.33
N SER A 116 9.29 -12.12 -11.00
CA SER A 116 8.13 -11.73 -10.18
C SER A 116 8.62 -10.89 -9.01
N LEU A 117 8.04 -9.70 -8.86
CA LEU A 117 8.30 -8.85 -7.71
C LEU A 117 7.73 -9.46 -6.42
N VAL A 118 6.68 -10.28 -6.52
CA VAL A 118 6.17 -11.05 -5.37
C VAL A 118 7.20 -12.08 -4.91
N GLU A 119 7.77 -12.87 -5.82
CA GLU A 119 8.82 -13.84 -5.47
C GLU A 119 10.06 -13.14 -4.89
N GLU A 120 10.44 -11.99 -5.43
CA GLU A 120 11.54 -11.19 -4.89
C GLU A 120 11.21 -10.68 -3.47
N TRP A 121 9.97 -10.25 -3.22
CA TRP A 121 9.53 -9.88 -1.88
C TRP A 121 9.51 -11.08 -0.92
N GLU A 122 9.11 -12.26 -1.37
CA GLU A 122 9.17 -13.49 -0.56
C GLU A 122 10.61 -13.87 -0.21
N ASN A 123 11.54 -13.73 -1.15
CA ASN A 123 12.98 -13.92 -0.91
C ASN A 123 13.50 -12.96 0.17
N VAL A 124 13.16 -11.67 0.07
CA VAL A 124 13.47 -10.68 1.11
C VAL A 124 12.82 -11.06 2.44
N HIS A 125 11.55 -11.45 2.43
CA HIS A 125 10.78 -11.78 3.62
C HIS A 125 11.37 -12.97 4.39
N ASN A 126 11.74 -14.03 3.67
CA ASN A 126 12.28 -15.26 4.24
C ASN A 126 13.62 -15.05 4.96
N GLU A 127 14.46 -14.13 4.47
CA GLU A 127 15.74 -13.78 5.11
C GLU A 127 15.54 -13.19 6.52
N PHE A 128 14.38 -12.60 6.79
CA PHE A 128 14.13 -11.88 8.04
C PHE A 128 13.31 -12.64 9.08
N SER A 129 12.80 -13.85 8.79
CA SER A 129 12.18 -14.89 9.67
C SER A 129 11.16 -14.49 10.77
N ASP A 130 11.00 -13.19 11.06
CA ASP A 130 10.24 -12.60 12.17
C ASP A 130 9.09 -11.70 11.66
N LEU A 131 8.79 -11.74 10.36
CA LEU A 131 7.77 -10.91 9.72
C LEU A 131 6.39 -11.51 9.95
N GLU A 132 5.77 -11.21 11.08
CA GLU A 132 4.53 -11.89 11.47
C GLU A 132 3.27 -11.28 10.82
N HIS A 133 3.26 -10.01 10.35
CA HIS A 133 2.01 -9.36 9.92
C HIS A 133 2.15 -8.35 8.75
N GLY A 134 1.05 -8.18 8.01
CA GLY A 134 0.93 -7.48 6.71
C GLY A 134 1.73 -6.19 6.56
N VAL A 135 2.88 -6.31 5.91
CA VAL A 135 3.74 -5.20 5.48
C VAL A 135 3.03 -4.37 4.42
N LYS A 136 2.94 -3.06 4.62
CA LYS A 136 2.29 -2.13 3.71
C LYS A 136 3.33 -1.34 2.91
N ILE A 137 3.06 -1.10 1.63
CA ILE A 137 3.93 -0.28 0.80
C ILE A 137 3.57 1.20 0.92
N LYS A 138 4.58 2.05 1.14
CA LYS A 138 4.43 3.51 1.26
C LYS A 138 4.98 4.27 0.06
N HIS A 139 5.99 3.70 -0.57
CA HIS A 139 6.60 4.25 -1.77
C HIS A 139 7.16 3.12 -2.61
N PHE A 140 6.92 3.21 -3.91
CA PHE A 140 7.45 2.32 -4.91
C PHE A 140 7.98 3.14 -6.09
N LYS A 141 9.21 2.84 -6.49
CA LYS A 141 9.79 3.28 -7.75
C LYS A 141 10.62 2.14 -8.34
N LEU A 142 10.45 1.89 -9.62
CA LEU A 142 11.26 0.93 -10.36
C LEU A 142 11.64 1.53 -11.70
N MET A 143 12.91 1.38 -12.10
CA MET A 143 13.42 1.78 -13.40
C MET A 143 13.93 0.55 -14.15
N MET A 144 13.59 0.46 -15.44
CA MET A 144 14.01 -0.62 -16.32
C MET A 144 14.32 -0.09 -17.73
N ASN A 145 15.16 -0.79 -18.49
CA ASN A 145 15.26 -0.54 -19.94
C ASN A 145 14.04 -1.13 -20.69
N ASP A 146 13.97 -0.95 -22.01
CA ASP A 146 12.90 -1.51 -22.85
C ASP A 146 12.95 -3.04 -22.99
N GLU A 147 14.09 -3.67 -22.69
CA GLU A 147 14.20 -5.12 -22.53
C GLU A 147 13.68 -5.65 -21.19
N GLY A 148 13.46 -4.76 -20.20
CA GLY A 148 12.99 -5.09 -18.85
C GLY A 148 14.11 -5.31 -17.84
N ASP A 149 15.37 -5.12 -18.22
CA ASP A 149 16.49 -5.21 -17.28
C ASP A 149 16.40 -4.07 -16.26
N LEU A 150 16.44 -4.46 -14.99
CA LEU A 150 16.28 -3.58 -13.85
C LEU A 150 17.50 -2.66 -13.70
N GLN A 151 17.25 -1.37 -13.52
CA GLN A 151 18.26 -0.32 -13.32
C GLN A 151 18.17 0.33 -11.94
N ASP A 152 16.97 0.39 -11.36
CA ASP A 152 16.72 0.93 -10.02
C ASP A 152 15.49 0.26 -9.44
N ILE A 153 15.54 -0.08 -8.16
CA ILE A 153 14.38 -0.50 -7.37
C ILE A 153 14.44 0.27 -6.07
N GLN A 154 13.34 0.92 -5.74
CA GLN A 154 13.15 1.64 -4.49
C GLN A 154 11.80 1.28 -3.90
N MET A 155 11.81 0.56 -2.78
CA MET A 155 10.61 0.28 -2.02
C MET A 155 10.80 0.77 -0.59
N ASP A 156 9.88 1.61 -0.13
CA ASP A 156 9.76 1.93 1.30
C ASP A 156 8.46 1.31 1.81
N MET A 157 8.59 0.49 2.85
CA MET A 157 7.48 -0.29 3.40
C MET A 157 7.43 -0.14 4.93
N GLU A 158 6.26 -0.41 5.49
CA GLU A 158 6.03 -0.36 6.94
C GLU A 158 5.33 -1.62 7.42
N GLU A 159 5.83 -2.16 8.52
CA GLU A 159 5.17 -3.18 9.31
C GLU A 159 4.70 -2.60 10.63
N ASN A 160 3.42 -2.82 10.94
CA ASN A 160 2.83 -2.44 12.21
C ASN A 160 3.21 -3.47 13.29
N GLY A 161 4.44 -3.38 13.78
CA GLY A 161 4.92 -4.14 14.94
C GLY A 161 4.40 -3.54 16.26
N HIS A 162 4.11 -4.40 17.23
CA HIS A 162 3.89 -3.96 18.62
C HIS A 162 5.16 -4.25 19.43
N PRO A 163 5.78 -3.26 20.12
CA PRO A 163 5.34 -1.88 20.37
C PRO A 163 5.85 -0.82 19.37
N GLN A 164 6.68 -1.18 18.39
CA GLN A 164 7.33 -0.26 17.45
C GLN A 164 7.01 -0.63 16.00
N ASN A 165 6.86 0.38 15.14
CA ASN A 165 6.76 0.14 13.70
C ASN A 165 8.14 -0.22 13.16
N ILE A 166 8.19 -1.12 12.19
CA ILE A 166 9.42 -1.45 11.47
C ILE A 166 9.33 -0.84 10.09
N HIS A 167 10.26 0.05 9.77
CA HIS A 167 10.38 0.66 8.45
C HIS A 167 11.42 -0.09 7.64
N TYR A 168 11.03 -0.51 6.43
CA TYR A 168 11.90 -1.15 5.47
C TYR A 168 12.26 -0.15 4.39
N ARG A 169 13.55 -0.08 4.06
CA ARG A 169 14.06 0.59 2.87
C ARG A 169 14.82 -0.43 2.05
N ILE A 170 14.27 -0.74 0.89
CA ILE A 170 14.83 -1.70 -0.07
C ILE A 170 15.31 -0.90 -1.26
N ARG A 171 16.59 -1.08 -1.63
CA ARG A 171 17.24 -0.39 -2.74
C ARG A 171 18.06 -1.37 -3.58
N LEU A 172 18.09 -1.20 -4.90
CA LEU A 172 19.02 -1.93 -5.75
C LEU A 172 20.46 -1.41 -5.53
N SER A 173 21.42 -2.33 -5.41
CA SER A 173 22.85 -2.01 -5.32
C SER A 173 23.41 -1.53 -6.67
N GLU A 174 24.44 -0.69 -6.67
CA GLU A 174 25.12 -0.16 -7.87
C GLU A 174 25.70 -1.24 -8.81
N ASN A 175 25.85 -2.48 -8.33
CA ASN A 175 26.31 -3.62 -9.13
C ASN A 175 25.14 -4.44 -9.75
N ASP A 176 23.90 -3.94 -9.67
CA ASP A 176 22.65 -4.43 -10.31
C ASP A 176 22.24 -5.88 -10.02
N LYS A 177 22.78 -6.52 -8.98
CA LYS A 177 22.53 -7.94 -8.66
C LYS A 177 22.03 -8.23 -7.27
N LYS A 178 21.92 -7.20 -6.44
CA LYS A 178 21.59 -7.35 -5.02
C LYS A 178 20.67 -6.25 -4.54
N LEU A 179 19.71 -6.61 -3.71
CA LEU A 179 18.91 -5.69 -2.93
C LEU A 179 19.60 -5.41 -1.60
N ILE A 180 19.76 -4.13 -1.28
CA ILE A 180 20.17 -3.65 0.03
C ILE A 180 18.89 -3.40 0.82
N VAL A 181 18.66 -4.20 1.85
CA VAL A 181 17.50 -4.10 2.73
C VAL A 181 17.93 -3.55 4.07
N LYS A 182 17.46 -2.34 4.38
CA LYS A 182 17.65 -1.71 5.69
C LYS A 182 16.33 -1.73 6.45
N ARG A 183 16.38 -2.13 7.72
CA ARG A 183 15.25 -2.09 8.66
C ARG A 183 15.54 -1.05 9.74
N GLN A 184 14.51 -0.35 10.19
CA GLN A 184 14.63 0.61 11.29
C GLN A 184 13.46 0.48 12.24
N LYS A 185 13.74 0.46 13.54
CA LYS A 185 12.69 0.49 14.57
C LYS A 185 12.30 1.93 14.80
N VAL A 186 11.04 2.25 14.58
CA VAL A 186 10.51 3.59 14.76
C VAL A 186 9.46 3.54 15.86
N GLU A 187 9.56 4.44 16.83
CA GLU A 187 8.53 4.58 17.85
C GLU A 187 7.18 4.83 17.19
N ARG A 188 6.16 4.09 17.64
CA ARG A 188 4.84 4.20 17.06
C ARG A 188 4.26 5.54 17.47
N VAL A 189 4.21 6.46 16.53
CA VAL A 189 3.60 7.76 16.76
C VAL A 189 2.11 7.65 16.45
N GLN A 190 1.26 7.82 17.47
CA GLN A 190 -0.20 7.87 17.32
C GLN A 190 -0.62 9.20 16.66
N TYR A 191 -0.21 9.47 15.42
CA TYR A 191 -0.47 10.76 14.76
C TYR A 191 -1.75 10.79 13.92
N TYR A 192 -2.38 9.66 13.61
CA TYR A 192 -3.56 9.67 12.73
C TYR A 192 -4.87 9.78 13.52
N GLN A 193 -5.24 11.01 13.90
CA GLN A 193 -6.62 11.32 14.33
C GLN A 193 -7.65 11.08 13.20
N ASN A 194 -7.19 11.01 11.94
CA ASN A 194 -8.02 10.88 10.73
C ASN A 194 -7.95 9.50 10.04
N GLY A 195 -7.42 8.46 10.73
CA GLY A 195 -7.25 7.12 10.17
C GLY A 195 -5.92 6.92 9.40
N GLU A 196 -5.40 5.69 9.41
CA GLU A 196 -4.21 5.34 8.61
C GLU A 196 -4.50 5.53 7.12
N PRO A 197 -3.55 6.06 6.31
CA PRO A 197 -3.72 6.11 4.87
C PRO A 197 -3.97 4.69 4.31
N PRO A 198 -4.75 4.54 3.22
CA PRO A 198 -5.15 3.25 2.66
C PRO A 198 -4.01 2.58 1.87
N TYR A 199 -2.84 2.45 2.51
CA TYR A 199 -1.69 1.74 1.97
C TYR A 199 -2.02 0.26 1.81
N MET A 200 -1.62 -0.29 0.66
CA MET A 200 -1.86 -1.67 0.30
C MET A 200 -0.80 -2.59 0.91
N GLN A 201 -1.18 -3.84 1.16
CA GLN A 201 -0.21 -4.88 1.50
C GLN A 201 0.80 -5.03 0.35
N ALA A 202 2.08 -5.11 0.69
CA ALA A 202 3.17 -5.13 -0.27
C ALA A 202 3.03 -6.28 -1.28
N SER A 203 2.75 -7.50 -0.81
CA SER A 203 2.54 -8.67 -1.67
C SER A 203 1.41 -8.44 -2.70
N PHE A 204 0.27 -7.90 -2.25
CA PHE A 204 -0.85 -7.61 -3.13
C PHE A 204 -0.49 -6.53 -4.17
N PHE A 205 0.16 -5.45 -3.74
CA PHE A 205 0.58 -4.38 -4.63
C PHE A 205 1.59 -4.87 -5.69
N LEU A 206 2.61 -5.62 -5.28
CA LEU A 206 3.62 -6.16 -6.18
C LEU A 206 3.02 -7.18 -7.16
N ALA A 207 2.04 -7.98 -6.71
CA ALA A 207 1.29 -8.87 -7.60
C ALA A 207 0.53 -8.13 -8.71
N GLN A 208 0.05 -6.91 -8.44
CA GLN A 208 -0.57 -6.09 -9.49
C GLN A 208 0.47 -5.66 -10.53
N LEU A 209 1.67 -5.25 -10.09
CA LEU A 209 2.74 -4.86 -11.00
C LEU A 209 3.23 -6.01 -11.88
N ASP A 210 3.25 -7.24 -11.37
CA ASP A 210 3.63 -8.44 -12.14
C ASP A 210 2.69 -8.73 -13.34
N LEU A 211 1.51 -8.09 -13.39
CA LEU A 211 0.61 -8.16 -14.54
C LEU A 211 1.15 -7.38 -15.76
N ILE A 212 2.04 -6.41 -15.56
CA ILE A 212 2.60 -5.61 -16.65
C ILE A 212 3.50 -6.50 -17.51
N LYS A 213 3.18 -6.61 -18.80
CA LYS A 213 3.97 -7.36 -19.78
C LYS A 213 4.63 -6.43 -20.79
N LYS A 214 5.72 -6.88 -21.41
CA LYS A 214 6.51 -6.11 -22.40
C LYS A 214 5.67 -5.38 -23.46
N PRO A 215 4.63 -5.99 -24.08
CA PRO A 215 3.82 -5.29 -25.09
C PRO A 215 3.06 -4.07 -24.55
N MET A 216 2.83 -3.98 -23.24
CA MET A 216 2.13 -2.86 -22.59
C MET A 216 2.99 -1.60 -22.47
N LEU A 217 4.32 -1.77 -22.54
CA LEU A 217 5.36 -0.74 -22.44
C LEU A 217 6.18 -0.69 -23.73
N ASN A 218 5.52 -0.40 -24.86
CA ASN A 218 6.15 -0.38 -26.18
C ASN A 218 5.92 0.96 -26.90
N HIS A 219 6.56 2.01 -26.41
CA HIS A 219 6.49 3.35 -26.98
C HIS A 219 7.69 3.61 -27.91
N LYS A 220 7.40 4.09 -29.12
CA LYS A 220 8.43 4.35 -30.13
C LYS A 220 9.43 5.39 -29.63
N GLY A 221 10.72 5.05 -29.64
CA GLY A 221 11.81 5.95 -29.25
C GLY A 221 12.03 6.07 -27.74
N ILE A 222 11.38 5.22 -26.94
CA ILE A 222 11.60 5.11 -25.49
C ILE A 222 12.44 3.87 -25.22
N ASN A 223 13.54 4.04 -24.48
CA ASN A 223 14.50 3.00 -24.14
C ASN A 223 14.55 2.68 -22.64
N SER A 224 13.75 3.38 -21.83
CA SER A 224 13.64 3.09 -20.41
C SER A 224 12.30 3.57 -19.86
N TYR A 225 11.81 2.87 -18.85
CA TYR A 225 10.57 3.15 -18.17
C TYR A 225 10.81 3.26 -16.66
N THR A 226 10.10 4.21 -16.05
CA THR A 226 9.99 4.36 -14.61
C THR A 226 8.54 4.10 -14.21
N LEU A 227 8.34 3.17 -13.29
CA LEU A 227 7.07 2.91 -12.62
C LEU A 227 7.12 3.55 -11.25
N ARG A 228 6.13 4.37 -10.88
CA ARG A 228 6.09 5.04 -9.56
C ARG A 228 4.71 4.97 -8.94
N SER A 229 4.64 4.69 -7.64
CA SER A 229 3.40 4.69 -6.86
C SER A 229 3.66 4.97 -5.39
N ASP A 230 2.68 5.55 -4.71
CA ASP A 230 2.70 5.68 -3.24
C ASP A 230 2.00 4.48 -2.56
N GLY A 231 1.66 3.43 -3.32
CA GLY A 231 1.17 2.17 -2.78
C GLY A 231 -0.25 2.23 -2.20
N GLN A 232 -1.00 3.28 -2.52
CA GLN A 232 -2.35 3.51 -2.00
C GLN A 232 -3.41 3.15 -3.04
N ARG A 233 -4.58 2.71 -2.56
CA ARG A 233 -5.80 2.75 -3.36
C ARG A 233 -6.54 4.05 -3.08
N ILE A 234 -6.69 4.89 -4.10
CA ILE A 234 -7.35 6.19 -3.97
C ILE A 234 -8.33 6.43 -5.11
N GLY A 235 -9.23 7.39 -4.92
CA GLY A 235 -10.10 7.90 -5.96
C GLY A 235 -9.27 8.65 -7.01
N PHE A 236 -9.42 8.24 -8.26
CA PHE A 236 -8.72 8.78 -9.42
C PHE A 236 -9.73 9.28 -10.45
N GLY A 237 -9.65 10.57 -10.78
CA GLY A 237 -10.57 11.24 -11.70
C GLY A 237 -9.90 12.17 -12.70
N ILE A 238 -8.58 12.02 -12.93
CA ILE A 238 -7.86 12.88 -13.88
C ILE A 238 -8.24 12.48 -15.30
N THR A 239 -8.99 13.34 -16.00
CA THR A 239 -9.50 13.06 -17.35
C THR A 239 -8.58 13.52 -18.48
N ASP A 240 -7.57 14.34 -18.17
CA ASP A 240 -6.72 14.99 -19.18
C ASP A 240 -5.43 14.20 -19.49
N GLY A 241 -5.25 13.03 -18.86
CA GLY A 241 -4.17 12.08 -19.09
C GLY A 241 -4.58 10.85 -19.89
N VAL A 242 -3.60 10.03 -20.28
CA VAL A 242 -3.84 8.71 -20.87
C VAL A 242 -3.91 7.68 -19.76
N ASN A 243 -5.10 7.15 -19.51
CA ASN A 243 -5.37 6.23 -18.41
C ASN A 243 -5.63 4.83 -18.96
N TYR A 244 -4.98 3.83 -18.36
CA TYR A 244 -5.17 2.43 -18.72
C TYR A 244 -5.54 1.61 -17.49
N ARG A 245 -6.58 0.79 -17.62
CA ARG A 245 -6.82 -0.32 -16.72
C ARG A 245 -5.86 -1.45 -17.09
N ILE A 246 -5.16 -1.97 -16.09
CA ILE A 246 -4.31 -3.15 -16.23
C ILE A 246 -4.91 -4.26 -15.38
N ASP A 247 -5.20 -5.39 -16.02
CA ASP A 247 -5.66 -6.61 -15.36
C ASP A 247 -5.18 -7.86 -16.11
N THR A 248 -5.71 -9.03 -15.76
CA THR A 248 -5.35 -10.30 -16.40
C THR A 248 -5.77 -10.40 -17.87
N ALA A 249 -6.71 -9.58 -18.34
CA ALA A 249 -7.10 -9.51 -19.75
C ALA A 249 -6.16 -8.61 -20.56
N GLY A 250 -5.45 -7.69 -19.90
CA GLY A 250 -4.34 -6.94 -20.47
C GLY A 250 -4.40 -5.44 -20.19
N LYS A 251 -3.94 -4.64 -21.16
CA LYS A 251 -3.94 -3.17 -21.12
C LYS A 251 -5.15 -2.62 -21.86
N HIS A 252 -6.10 -2.04 -21.13
CA HIS A 252 -7.34 -1.47 -21.68
C HIS A 252 -7.38 0.03 -21.43
N LYS A 253 -7.62 0.83 -22.48
CA LYS A 253 -7.74 2.28 -22.31
C LYS A 253 -9.05 2.58 -21.57
N LEU A 254 -8.96 3.42 -20.53
CA LEU A 254 -10.13 3.92 -19.82
C LEU A 254 -10.66 5.17 -20.52
N GLU A 255 -11.95 5.18 -20.81
CA GLU A 255 -12.66 6.33 -21.33
C GLU A 255 -12.97 7.35 -20.23
N LYS A 256 -13.14 8.62 -20.62
CA LYS A 256 -13.44 9.70 -19.65
C LYS A 256 -14.73 9.44 -18.87
N SER A 257 -15.71 8.74 -19.47
CA SER A 257 -16.98 8.39 -18.81
C SER A 257 -16.84 7.31 -17.74
N GLU A 258 -15.74 6.57 -17.72
CA GLU A 258 -15.51 5.49 -16.74
C GLU A 258 -14.90 6.01 -15.44
N LEU A 259 -14.35 7.23 -15.46
CA LEU A 259 -13.78 7.95 -14.32
C LEU A 259 -14.86 8.80 -13.61
N PRO A 260 -14.78 9.02 -12.29
CA PRO A 260 -13.70 8.60 -11.39
C PRO A 260 -13.79 7.13 -10.93
N VAL A 261 -12.64 6.53 -10.64
CA VAL A 261 -12.52 5.15 -10.12
C VAL A 261 -11.64 5.09 -8.88
N ASN A 262 -11.86 4.10 -8.01
CA ASN A 262 -10.96 3.78 -6.91
C ASN A 262 -9.98 2.71 -7.41
N ALA A 263 -8.70 3.04 -7.53
CA ALA A 263 -7.71 2.13 -8.07
C ALA A 263 -6.36 2.31 -7.38
N ILE A 264 -5.49 1.31 -7.54
CA ILE A 264 -4.06 1.46 -7.28
C ILE A 264 -3.46 2.12 -8.52
N ILE A 265 -2.83 3.28 -8.34
CA ILE A 265 -2.28 4.06 -9.45
C ILE A 265 -0.79 3.86 -9.51
N VAL A 266 -0.29 3.59 -10.70
CA VAL A 266 1.13 3.55 -11.03
C VAL A 266 1.36 4.50 -12.18
N ASP A 267 2.15 5.54 -11.92
CA ASP A 267 2.62 6.44 -12.96
C ASP A 267 3.67 5.72 -13.80
N VAL A 268 3.51 5.78 -15.11
CA VAL A 268 4.46 5.24 -16.09
C VAL A 268 5.11 6.40 -16.81
N CYS A 269 6.42 6.52 -16.64
CA CYS A 269 7.23 7.61 -17.18
C CYS A 269 8.36 7.09 -18.07
N GLY A 270 8.62 7.73 -19.21
CA GLY A 270 9.87 7.51 -19.97
C GLY A 270 11.09 8.16 -19.29
N SER A 271 12.29 7.98 -19.87
CA SER A 271 13.58 8.47 -19.34
C SER A 271 13.60 9.97 -18.95
N ASN A 272 12.84 10.80 -19.67
CA ASN A 272 12.67 12.24 -19.41
C ASN A 272 11.25 12.61 -18.97
N CYS A 273 10.46 11.64 -18.50
CA CYS A 273 8.99 11.76 -18.31
C CYS A 273 8.25 12.24 -19.57
N SER A 274 8.79 11.92 -20.76
CA SER A 274 8.22 12.30 -22.06
C SER A 274 6.95 11.54 -22.41
N VAL A 275 6.78 10.34 -21.85
CA VAL A 275 5.55 9.57 -21.84
C VAL A 275 5.02 9.64 -20.42
N TYR A 276 3.77 10.03 -20.25
CA TYR A 276 3.10 10.08 -18.96
C TYR A 276 1.73 9.40 -19.10
N GLU A 277 1.69 8.14 -18.67
CA GLU A 277 0.46 7.34 -18.63
C GLU A 277 0.21 6.90 -17.18
N HIS A 278 -1.06 6.69 -16.85
CA HIS A 278 -1.43 6.11 -15.56
C HIS A 278 -1.91 4.68 -15.77
N PHE A 279 -1.28 3.74 -15.10
CA PHE A 279 -1.76 2.36 -15.01
C PHE A 279 -2.57 2.22 -13.73
N LEU A 280 -3.83 1.82 -13.89
CA LEU A 280 -4.80 1.66 -12.82
C LEU A 280 -5.06 0.16 -12.63
N PHE A 281 -4.78 -0.33 -11.43
CA PHE A 281 -4.96 -1.73 -11.03
C PHE A 281 -6.07 -1.86 -10.00
N ASP A 282 -6.72 -3.02 -9.96
CA ASP A 282 -7.88 -3.30 -9.08
C ASP A 282 -8.87 -2.11 -9.09
N VAL A 283 -9.29 -1.76 -10.31
CA VAL A 283 -10.21 -0.66 -10.58
C VAL A 283 -11.58 -1.03 -10.03
N ARG A 284 -12.06 -0.22 -9.08
CA ARG A 284 -13.42 -0.29 -8.52
C ARG A 284 -14.14 1.01 -8.83
N SER A 285 -15.45 0.97 -9.03
CA SER A 285 -16.20 2.22 -9.20
C SER A 285 -16.06 3.06 -7.91
N SER A 286 -15.62 4.33 -8.05
CA SER A 286 -15.40 5.20 -6.87
C SER A 286 -16.68 5.78 -6.30
N ASN A 287 -17.69 5.89 -7.16
CA ASN A 287 -19.07 6.25 -6.89
C ASN A 287 -19.93 5.42 -7.85
N GLY A 288 -21.23 5.34 -7.56
CA GLY A 288 -22.18 4.86 -8.54
C GLY A 288 -22.02 5.47 -9.93
N VAL A 289 -22.43 4.74 -10.95
CA VAL A 289 -22.70 5.24 -12.30
C VAL A 289 -23.50 6.54 -12.19
N SER A 290 -22.92 7.65 -12.63
CA SER A 290 -23.63 8.93 -12.66
C SER A 290 -24.82 8.87 -13.62
N LYS A 291 -25.91 9.61 -13.35
CA LYS A 291 -27.11 9.66 -14.20
C LYS A 291 -26.79 9.88 -15.70
N SER A 292 -25.79 10.73 -15.99
CA SER A 292 -25.33 11.01 -17.36
C SER A 292 -24.58 9.87 -18.03
N ALA A 293 -24.01 8.93 -17.26
CA ALA A 293 -23.25 7.79 -17.75
C ALA A 293 -24.10 6.52 -17.90
N VAL A 294 -25.28 6.44 -17.27
CA VAL A 294 -26.11 5.22 -17.23
C VAL A 294 -26.42 4.67 -18.63
N LEU A 295 -26.79 5.53 -19.60
CA LEU A 295 -27.09 5.07 -20.96
C LEU A 295 -25.86 4.61 -21.74
N ASP A 296 -24.71 5.26 -21.54
CA ASP A 296 -23.44 4.88 -22.18
C ASP A 296 -22.97 3.52 -21.65
N VAL A 297 -23.03 3.33 -20.33
CA VAL A 297 -22.70 2.06 -19.67
C VAL A 297 -23.63 0.95 -20.16
N ALA A 298 -24.95 1.15 -20.09
CA ALA A 298 -25.91 0.13 -20.50
C ALA A 298 -25.81 -0.24 -22.00
N SER A 299 -25.53 0.73 -22.88
CA SER A 299 -25.33 0.46 -24.32
C SER A 299 -24.02 -0.27 -24.62
N LYS A 300 -23.00 -0.14 -23.76
CA LYS A 300 -21.75 -0.89 -23.90
C LYS A 300 -21.91 -2.34 -23.41
N ASP A 301 -22.65 -2.51 -22.32
CA ASP A 301 -22.85 -3.81 -21.69
C ASP A 301 -23.88 -4.68 -22.42
N SER A 302 -25.08 -4.15 -22.72
CA SER A 302 -26.16 -4.91 -23.38
C SER A 302 -26.24 -4.62 -24.90
N PRO A 303 -26.08 -5.66 -25.76
CA PRO A 303 -26.34 -5.56 -27.19
C PRO A 303 -27.78 -5.13 -27.52
N GLU A 304 -28.76 -5.54 -26.72
CA GLU A 304 -30.17 -5.23 -26.88
C GLU A 304 -30.43 -3.73 -26.67
N VAL A 305 -29.87 -3.14 -25.60
CA VAL A 305 -29.94 -1.70 -25.34
C VAL A 305 -29.31 -0.92 -26.49
N ARG A 306 -28.13 -1.35 -26.96
CA ARG A 306 -27.45 -0.71 -28.09
C ARG A 306 -28.27 -0.77 -29.37
N GLN A 307 -28.85 -1.92 -29.67
CA GLN A 307 -29.64 -2.12 -30.88
C GLN A 307 -30.89 -1.25 -30.86
N TRP A 308 -31.56 -1.16 -29.71
CA TRP A 308 -32.74 -0.31 -29.56
C TRP A 308 -32.43 1.16 -29.88
N PHE A 309 -31.35 1.72 -29.31
CA PHE A 309 -30.94 3.09 -29.60
C PHE A 309 -30.60 3.32 -31.08
N LYS A 310 -30.03 2.32 -31.76
CA LYS A 310 -29.73 2.40 -33.19
C LYS A 310 -31.00 2.51 -34.05
N GLU A 311 -32.09 1.88 -33.63
CA GLU A 311 -33.37 1.88 -34.33
C GLU A 311 -34.25 3.09 -33.96
N HIS A 312 -33.97 3.73 -32.83
CA HIS A 312 -34.79 4.79 -32.25
C HIS A 312 -34.05 6.13 -32.13
N THR A 313 -32.96 6.36 -32.86
CA THR A 313 -32.28 7.67 -32.89
C THR A 313 -31.72 7.99 -34.28
N GLY A 314 -31.44 9.28 -34.52
CA GLY A 314 -30.82 9.75 -35.76
C GLY A 314 -31.65 9.42 -37.01
N ASP A 315 -30.97 8.97 -38.06
CA ASP A 315 -31.58 8.69 -39.37
C ASP A 315 -32.61 7.55 -39.34
N ALA A 316 -32.58 6.72 -38.28
CA ALA A 316 -33.53 5.62 -38.11
C ALA A 316 -34.94 6.11 -37.71
N ILE A 317 -35.05 7.32 -37.16
CA ILE A 317 -36.34 7.90 -36.78
C ILE A 317 -36.80 9.01 -37.72
N GLY A 318 -35.90 9.58 -38.50
CA GLY A 318 -36.24 10.59 -39.48
C GLY A 318 -35.11 10.96 -40.44
N TYR A 319 -35.47 11.26 -41.68
CA TYR A 319 -34.53 11.66 -42.73
C TYR A 319 -35.23 12.56 -43.77
N GLU A 320 -34.46 13.20 -44.64
CA GLU A 320 -34.98 14.02 -45.74
C GLU A 320 -35.09 13.19 -47.03
N GLU A 321 -36.24 13.23 -47.70
CA GLU A 321 -36.50 12.52 -48.96
C GLU A 321 -37.13 13.47 -49.98
N ASN A 322 -36.41 13.76 -51.07
CA ASN A 322 -36.86 14.66 -52.15
C ASN A 322 -37.27 16.07 -51.69
N GLY A 323 -36.59 16.63 -50.69
CA GLY A 323 -36.87 17.97 -50.14
C GLY A 323 -38.03 18.01 -49.13
N GLU A 324 -38.52 16.85 -48.70
CA GLU A 324 -39.56 16.73 -47.67
C GLU A 324 -39.00 15.95 -46.46
N HIS A 325 -39.38 16.39 -45.25
CA HIS A 325 -39.00 15.71 -44.01
C HIS A 325 -39.90 14.50 -43.75
N VAL A 326 -39.28 13.35 -43.47
CA VAL A 326 -39.97 12.09 -43.18
C VAL A 326 -39.60 11.63 -41.78
N LEU A 327 -40.60 11.27 -40.98
CA LEU A 327 -40.41 10.55 -39.71
C LEU A 327 -40.90 9.10 -39.87
N ILE A 328 -40.24 8.20 -39.15
CA ILE A 328 -40.60 6.78 -39.09
C ILE A 328 -41.37 6.54 -37.79
N THR A 329 -42.57 5.98 -37.89
CA THR A 329 -43.42 5.60 -36.74
C THR A 329 -44.03 4.23 -37.01
N ASP A 330 -43.79 3.26 -36.14
CA ASP A 330 -44.18 1.85 -36.34
C ASP A 330 -43.66 1.29 -37.69
N GLY A 331 -42.42 1.63 -38.05
CA GLY A 331 -41.83 1.26 -39.34
C GLY A 331 -42.45 1.92 -40.58
N LYS A 332 -43.43 2.81 -40.39
CA LYS A 332 -44.11 3.51 -41.48
C LYS A 332 -43.56 4.92 -41.65
N LYS A 333 -43.27 5.26 -42.91
CA LYS A 333 -42.85 6.60 -43.32
C LYS A 333 -44.04 7.56 -43.27
N LYS A 334 -43.87 8.67 -42.57
CA LYS A 334 -44.83 9.77 -42.51
C LYS A 334 -44.14 11.07 -42.88
N LYS A 335 -44.64 11.74 -43.92
CA LYS A 335 -44.20 13.10 -44.26
C LYS A 335 -44.70 14.07 -43.19
N VAL A 336 -43.83 14.94 -42.71
CA VAL A 336 -44.11 15.88 -41.63
C VAL A 336 -43.60 17.27 -41.96
N THR A 337 -44.05 18.25 -41.18
CA THR A 337 -43.53 19.62 -41.26
C THR A 337 -42.13 19.74 -40.65
N ASP A 338 -41.38 20.77 -41.05
CA ASP A 338 -40.05 21.07 -40.50
C ASP A 338 -40.07 21.25 -38.98
N GLU A 339 -41.15 21.87 -38.44
CA GLU A 339 -41.34 22.04 -37.00
C GLU A 339 -41.51 20.70 -36.29
N GLU A 340 -42.32 19.79 -36.84
CA GLU A 340 -42.54 18.46 -36.29
C GLU A 340 -41.28 17.59 -36.35
N TYR A 341 -40.53 17.67 -37.45
CA TYR A 341 -39.27 16.96 -37.64
C TYR A 341 -38.21 17.39 -36.63
N ASN A 342 -37.98 18.70 -36.52
CA ASN A 342 -37.00 19.25 -35.58
C ASN A 342 -37.39 18.99 -34.12
N ARG A 343 -38.70 19.05 -33.81
CA ARG A 343 -39.20 18.71 -32.48
C ARG A 343 -38.95 17.24 -32.15
N ALA A 344 -39.25 16.33 -33.06
CA ALA A 344 -39.04 14.89 -32.87
C ALA A 344 -37.57 14.58 -32.58
N LEU A 345 -36.63 15.09 -33.38
CA LEU A 345 -35.20 14.82 -33.19
C LEU A 345 -34.60 15.46 -31.93
N LYS A 346 -35.21 16.54 -31.42
CA LYS A 346 -34.70 17.29 -30.25
C LYS A 346 -35.30 16.82 -28.93
N GLU A 347 -36.55 16.39 -28.92
CA GLU A 347 -37.31 16.07 -27.71
C GLU A 347 -37.37 14.56 -27.41
N THR A 348 -36.89 13.69 -28.31
CA THR A 348 -36.83 12.24 -28.09
C THR A 348 -35.41 11.70 -28.24
N PRO A 349 -35.04 10.61 -27.53
CA PRO A 349 -35.87 9.83 -26.61
C PRO A 349 -36.12 10.52 -25.26
N LEU A 350 -37.31 10.29 -24.69
CA LEU A 350 -37.64 10.67 -23.33
C LEU A 350 -37.08 9.62 -22.37
N ILE A 351 -36.31 10.06 -21.37
CA ILE A 351 -35.64 9.14 -20.44
C ILE A 351 -36.04 9.48 -19.00
N ASP A 352 -36.57 8.50 -18.29
CA ASP A 352 -36.80 8.54 -16.85
C ASP A 352 -35.78 7.67 -16.13
N TYR A 353 -35.29 8.18 -14.99
CA TYR A 353 -34.27 7.52 -14.19
C TYR A 353 -34.74 7.43 -12.75
N GLN A 354 -34.77 6.22 -12.21
CA GLN A 354 -35.02 5.96 -10.80
C GLN A 354 -33.82 5.22 -10.22
N GLN A 355 -33.21 5.79 -9.18
CA GLN A 355 -32.10 5.17 -8.48
C GLN A 355 -32.59 4.62 -7.15
N ASN A 356 -32.34 3.33 -6.90
CA ASN A 356 -32.62 2.68 -5.63
C ASN A 356 -31.36 1.95 -5.17
N GLU A 357 -30.76 2.43 -4.08
CA GLU A 357 -29.49 1.92 -3.55
C GLU A 357 -28.41 1.82 -4.65
N ASN A 358 -28.02 0.60 -5.02
CA ASN A 358 -27.01 0.28 -6.04
C ASN A 358 -27.62 -0.11 -7.39
N MET A 359 -28.88 0.26 -7.69
CA MET A 359 -29.50 -0.05 -8.97
C MET A 359 -30.15 1.17 -9.62
N TRP A 360 -29.98 1.27 -10.93
CA TRP A 360 -30.68 2.22 -11.80
C TRP A 360 -31.79 1.50 -12.54
N GLN A 361 -33.03 1.91 -12.32
CA GLN A 361 -34.15 1.56 -13.18
C GLN A 361 -34.35 2.69 -14.19
N VAL A 362 -34.17 2.37 -15.47
CA VAL A 362 -34.25 3.33 -16.56
C VAL A 362 -35.40 2.97 -17.47
N THR A 363 -36.22 3.96 -17.79
CA THR A 363 -37.24 3.83 -18.83
C THR A 363 -36.95 4.81 -19.94
N VAL A 364 -36.70 4.29 -21.14
CA VAL A 364 -36.46 5.06 -22.35
C VAL A 364 -37.69 4.92 -23.25
N LYS A 365 -38.23 6.04 -23.72
CA LYS A 365 -39.40 6.07 -24.61
C LYS A 365 -39.08 6.88 -25.85
N ASN A 366 -39.28 6.30 -27.02
CA ASN A 366 -39.30 7.05 -28.27
C ASN A 366 -40.47 6.57 -29.13
N PRO A 367 -41.46 7.44 -29.45
CA PRO A 367 -42.57 7.06 -30.31
C PRO A 367 -42.19 6.94 -31.79
N TYR A 368 -40.93 7.20 -32.15
CA TYR A 368 -40.41 7.13 -33.51
C TYR A 368 -39.42 5.97 -33.66
N GLY A 369 -39.45 5.30 -34.80
CA GLY A 369 -38.71 4.06 -35.07
C GLY A 369 -39.63 2.85 -35.29
N GLU A 370 -39.03 1.66 -35.24
CA GLU A 370 -39.72 0.37 -35.25
C GLU A 370 -40.13 -0.01 -33.83
N ALA A 371 -41.35 -0.52 -33.61
CA ALA A 371 -41.72 -1.04 -32.30
C ALA A 371 -40.73 -2.13 -31.85
N PRO A 372 -40.35 -2.22 -30.56
CA PRO A 372 -41.02 -1.64 -29.37
C PRO A 372 -40.56 -0.21 -29.01
N HIS A 373 -41.51 0.68 -28.68
CA HIS A 373 -41.24 2.12 -28.44
C HIS A 373 -40.76 2.44 -27.03
N VAL A 374 -40.87 1.47 -26.12
CA VAL A 374 -40.45 1.63 -24.73
C VAL A 374 -39.46 0.54 -24.38
N MET A 375 -38.31 0.96 -23.86
CA MET A 375 -37.30 0.07 -23.30
C MET A 375 -37.16 0.37 -21.82
N ARG A 376 -37.22 -0.66 -21.00
CA ARG A 376 -36.92 -0.59 -19.57
C ARG A 376 -35.74 -1.47 -19.28
N PHE A 377 -34.80 -0.99 -18.48
CA PHE A 377 -33.71 -1.84 -18.03
C PHE A 377 -33.29 -1.50 -16.61
N THR A 378 -32.68 -2.48 -15.95
CA THR A 378 -32.06 -2.33 -14.63
C THR A 378 -30.55 -2.46 -14.77
N LEU A 379 -29.81 -1.45 -14.32
CA LEU A 379 -28.34 -1.45 -14.31
C LEU A 379 -27.84 -1.51 -12.86
N GLU A 380 -26.97 -2.48 -12.55
CA GLU A 380 -26.28 -2.54 -11.26
C GLU A 380 -25.10 -1.56 -11.24
N ASP A 381 -25.06 -0.74 -10.20
CA ASP A 381 -24.22 0.45 -10.09
C ASP A 381 -22.75 0.15 -9.81
N GLN A 382 -22.47 -0.98 -9.13
CA GLN A 382 -21.12 -1.38 -8.74
C GLN A 382 -20.44 -2.21 -9.82
N GLU A 383 -21.12 -3.23 -10.33
CA GLU A 383 -20.60 -4.13 -11.37
C GLU A 383 -20.76 -3.55 -12.79
N ARG A 384 -21.57 -2.49 -12.94
CA ARG A 384 -21.86 -1.81 -14.22
C ARG A 384 -22.51 -2.75 -15.25
N GLU A 385 -23.28 -3.72 -14.78
CA GLU A 385 -23.94 -4.77 -15.56
C GLU A 385 -25.44 -4.50 -15.70
N VAL A 386 -25.98 -4.73 -16.89
CA VAL A 386 -27.41 -4.67 -17.19
C VAL A 386 -28.04 -6.00 -16.79
N MET A 387 -28.81 -5.97 -15.71
CA MET A 387 -29.40 -7.17 -15.10
C MET A 387 -30.62 -7.67 -15.86
N GLU A 388 -31.42 -6.75 -16.40
CA GLU A 388 -32.67 -7.07 -17.09
C GLU A 388 -32.97 -5.99 -18.12
N VAL A 389 -33.47 -6.41 -19.29
CA VAL A 389 -33.99 -5.54 -20.35
C VAL A 389 -35.39 -6.03 -20.73
N LEU A 390 -36.36 -5.11 -20.71
CA LEU A 390 -37.75 -5.34 -21.07
C LEU A 390 -38.16 -4.36 -22.15
N PHE A 391 -38.96 -4.85 -23.09
CA PHE A 391 -39.47 -4.06 -24.21
C PHE A 391 -41.00 -4.04 -24.18
N GLU A 392 -41.59 -2.86 -24.35
CA GLU A 392 -43.04 -2.62 -24.33
C GLU A 392 -43.54 -1.88 -25.58
#